data_AF-A0A354F4H8-F1
#
_entry.id   AF-A0A354F4H8-F1
#
_cell.length_a   1.000
_cell.length_b   1.000
_cell.length_c   1.000
_cell.angle_alpha   90.00
_cell.angle_beta   90.00
_cell.angle_gamma   90.00
#
_symmetry.space_group_name_H-M   'P 1'
#
loop_
_entity.id
_entity.type
_entity.pdbx_description
1 polymer ?
#
loop_
_entity_poly.entity_id
_entity_poly.type
_entity_poly.pdbx_seq_one_letter_code
_entity_poly.pdbx_strand_id
1 'polypeptide(L)'
;MKRRISFSIIFFLLFLIFITPAMAQKDHKMEHQMEGETKVVDGIKGRFKVQPSMGMLDLYLTDEKTDKVITQAKVRVAVISPDGRKIEKDLPGMKMGELFSFMNTLDMSMQGKYSFNITVDVEKKRLNFPFSYEVK
;
A
#
# COMPACT_ATOMS: atom_id res chain seq x y z
N MET A 1 71.29 16.72 -28.08
CA MET A 1 71.09 17.62 -26.92
C MET A 1 69.71 18.24 -26.98
N LYS A 2 68.90 18.03 -25.93
CA LYS A 2 67.77 18.83 -25.42
C LYS A 2 66.98 19.74 -26.39
N ARG A 3 65.69 19.44 -26.58
CA ARG A 3 64.57 20.21 -25.97
C ARG A 3 63.23 19.53 -26.24
N ARG A 4 62.54 19.18 -25.16
CA ARG A 4 61.15 18.71 -25.10
C ARG A 4 60.24 19.93 -25.22
N ILE A 5 59.22 19.88 -26.08
CA ILE A 5 58.10 20.82 -26.02
C ILE A 5 56.82 20.00 -26.21
N SER A 6 56.16 19.76 -25.08
CA SER A 6 54.84 19.17 -24.96
C SER A 6 53.80 20.21 -25.37
N PHE A 7 53.04 19.95 -26.41
CA PHE A 7 51.79 20.68 -26.68
C PHE A 7 50.64 19.67 -26.62
N SER A 8 50.08 19.54 -25.41
CA SER A 8 48.83 18.83 -25.17
C SER A 8 47.73 19.53 -25.94
N ILE A 9 47.23 18.80 -26.92
CA ILE A 9 46.21 19.20 -27.88
C ILE A 9 44.86 18.64 -27.39
N ILE A 10 43.88 19.54 -27.31
CA ILE A 10 42.44 19.30 -27.50
C ILE A 10 41.62 18.83 -26.29
N PHE A 11 40.96 19.81 -25.66
CA PHE A 11 39.50 20.00 -25.70
C PHE A 11 38.63 18.73 -25.63
N PHE A 12 38.10 18.41 -24.45
CA PHE A 12 36.78 17.77 -24.39
C PHE A 12 36.01 18.28 -23.17
N LEU A 13 35.22 19.30 -23.47
CA LEU A 13 34.06 19.74 -22.72
C LEU A 13 33.03 18.59 -22.76
N LEU A 14 32.86 17.85 -21.67
CA LEU A 14 31.74 16.93 -21.50
C LEU A 14 31.23 16.99 -20.06
N PHE A 15 30.18 17.77 -19.87
CA PHE A 15 28.97 17.37 -19.16
C PHE A 15 29.22 16.63 -17.83
N LEU A 16 29.59 17.40 -16.79
CA LEU A 16 29.24 17.02 -15.42
C LEU A 16 27.71 17.13 -15.31
N ILE A 17 27.04 16.04 -15.65
CA ILE A 17 25.65 15.79 -15.30
C ILE A 17 25.62 15.77 -13.77
N PHE A 18 25.23 16.90 -13.17
CA PHE A 18 24.69 16.91 -11.82
C PHE A 18 23.42 16.07 -11.87
N ILE A 19 23.55 14.77 -11.62
CA ILE A 19 22.42 13.92 -11.26
C ILE A 19 22.07 14.35 -9.84
N THR A 20 21.23 15.37 -9.71
CA THR A 20 20.49 15.54 -8.47
C THR A 20 19.65 14.27 -8.31
N PRO A 21 19.70 13.56 -7.16
CA PRO A 21 18.61 12.66 -6.85
C PRO A 21 17.39 13.58 -6.79
N ALA A 22 16.48 13.39 -7.75
CA ALA A 22 15.13 13.90 -7.65
C ALA A 22 14.60 13.34 -6.32
N MET A 23 14.70 14.14 -5.26
CA MET A 23 13.93 13.94 -4.06
C MET A 23 12.51 14.03 -4.54
N ALA A 24 11.91 12.85 -4.76
CA ALA A 24 10.50 12.68 -4.94
C ALA A 24 9.85 13.52 -3.84
N GLN A 25 9.27 14.64 -4.26
CA GLN A 25 8.38 15.43 -3.45
C GLN A 25 7.27 14.46 -3.08
N LYS A 26 7.38 13.84 -1.89
CA LYS A 26 6.32 13.02 -1.34
C LYS A 26 5.14 13.97 -1.21
N ASP A 27 4.16 13.81 -2.09
CA ASP A 27 2.87 14.47 -1.95
C ASP A 27 2.24 13.99 -0.64
N HIS A 28 2.58 14.67 0.46
CA HIS A 28 2.00 14.51 1.79
C HIS A 28 0.49 14.83 1.82
N LYS A 29 -0.12 15.12 0.67
CA LYS A 29 -1.54 15.48 0.55
C LYS A 29 -2.50 14.30 0.70
N MET A 30 -2.04 13.05 0.52
CA MET A 30 -2.93 11.88 0.69
C MET A 30 -2.99 11.34 2.13
N GLU A 31 -2.13 11.80 3.03
CA GLU A 31 -2.02 11.22 4.37
C GLU A 31 -3.23 11.56 5.27
N HIS A 32 -3.91 12.68 5.01
CA HIS A 32 -5.06 13.15 5.81
C HIS A 32 -6.43 12.59 5.42
N GLN A 33 -6.55 11.74 4.39
CA GLN A 33 -7.86 11.26 3.91
C GLN A 33 -8.22 9.81 4.29
N MET A 34 -7.34 9.09 4.98
CA MET A 34 -7.48 7.64 5.15
C MET A 34 -7.30 7.20 6.61
N GLU A 35 -8.28 7.49 7.46
CA GLU A 35 -8.40 6.82 8.76
C GLU A 35 -8.59 5.31 8.57
N GLY A 36 -7.73 4.49 9.19
CA GLY A 36 -7.74 3.03 9.11
C GLY A 36 -6.55 2.42 9.86
N GLU A 37 -6.71 1.21 10.40
CA GLU A 37 -5.62 0.50 11.07
C GLU A 37 -4.59 0.06 10.02
N THR A 38 -3.30 0.31 10.28
CA THR A 38 -2.21 -0.04 9.36
C THR A 38 -1.34 -1.14 9.95
N LYS A 39 -1.02 -2.16 9.14
CA LYS A 39 -0.08 -3.23 9.50
C LYS A 39 0.89 -3.48 8.36
N VAL A 40 2.10 -3.90 8.71
CA VAL A 40 3.14 -4.28 7.75
C VAL A 40 3.46 -5.76 7.95
N VAL A 41 3.45 -6.52 6.86
CA VAL A 41 3.82 -7.94 6.83
C VAL A 41 4.70 -8.18 5.61
N ASP A 42 5.92 -8.71 5.83
CA ASP A 42 6.90 -9.04 4.77
C ASP A 42 7.15 -7.94 3.72
N GLY A 43 7.21 -6.69 4.19
CA GLY A 43 7.45 -5.51 3.35
C GLY A 43 6.21 -4.99 2.62
N ILE A 44 5.03 -5.56 2.86
CA ILE A 44 3.75 -5.09 2.33
C ILE A 44 2.98 -4.41 3.45
N LYS A 45 2.61 -3.15 3.22
CA LYS A 45 1.82 -2.31 4.12
C LYS A 45 0.35 -2.44 3.72
N GLY A 46 -0.44 -3.03 4.60
CA GLY A 46 -1.89 -3.10 4.51
C GLY A 46 -2.54 -2.07 5.42
N ARG A 47 -3.29 -1.13 4.84
CA ARG A 47 -4.14 -0.19 5.58
C ARG A 47 -5.59 -0.62 5.41
N PHE A 48 -6.22 -1.02 6.50
CA PHE A 48 -7.58 -1.50 6.51
C PHE A 48 -8.52 -0.48 7.15
N LYS A 49 -9.53 -0.07 6.39
CA LYS A 49 -10.56 0.87 6.80
C LYS A 49 -11.90 0.16 6.83
N VAL A 50 -12.63 0.37 7.92
CA VAL A 50 -13.99 -0.14 8.12
C VAL A 50 -14.92 1.04 8.28
N GLN A 51 -16.01 1.06 7.53
CA GLN A 51 -17.03 2.11 7.59
C GLN A 51 -18.39 1.46 7.90
N PRO A 52 -18.74 1.26 9.18
CA PRO A 52 -19.93 0.50 9.56
C PRO A 52 -21.24 1.09 9.02
N SER A 53 -21.35 2.43 8.97
CA SER A 53 -22.53 3.14 8.46
C SER A 53 -22.82 2.86 6.98
N MET A 54 -21.80 2.49 6.21
CA MET A 54 -21.92 2.11 4.80
C MET A 54 -21.71 0.61 4.58
N GLY A 55 -21.47 -0.16 5.65
CA GLY A 55 -21.08 -1.56 5.59
C GLY A 55 -19.87 -1.81 4.71
N MET A 56 -18.89 -0.89 4.63
CA MET A 56 -17.79 -0.97 3.67
C MET A 56 -16.49 -1.43 4.33
N LEU A 57 -15.81 -2.36 3.68
CA LEU A 57 -14.46 -2.82 4.01
C LEU A 57 -13.51 -2.41 2.89
N ASP A 58 -12.48 -1.64 3.22
CA ASP A 58 -11.48 -1.15 2.27
C ASP A 58 -10.08 -1.55 2.72
N LEU A 59 -9.33 -2.25 1.85
CA LEU A 59 -7.92 -2.55 2.05
C LEU A 59 -7.08 -1.84 0.99
N TYR A 60 -6.19 -0.96 1.46
CA TYR A 60 -5.14 -0.37 0.63
C TYR A 60 -3.85 -1.14 0.83
N LEU A 61 -3.19 -1.49 -0.26
CA LEU A 61 -1.91 -2.21 -0.25
C LEU A 61 -0.83 -1.35 -0.90
N THR A 62 0.26 -1.13 -0.17
CA THR A 62 1.47 -0.50 -0.71
C THR A 62 2.71 -1.30 -0.36
N ASP A 63 3.72 -1.24 -1.21
CA ASP A 63 5.06 -1.68 -0.85
C ASP A 63 5.64 -0.72 0.19
N GLU A 64 6.13 -1.24 1.32
CA GLU A 64 6.57 -0.44 2.45
C GLU A 64 7.78 0.45 2.11
N LYS A 65 8.68 -0.02 1.25
CA LYS A 65 9.95 0.65 0.95
C LYS A 65 9.79 1.74 -0.09
N THR A 66 8.99 1.46 -1.11
CA THR A 66 8.81 2.33 -2.28
C THR A 66 7.55 3.17 -2.22
N ASP A 67 6.66 2.91 -1.25
CA ASP A 67 5.30 3.47 -1.17
C ASP A 67 4.46 3.22 -2.45
N LYS A 68 4.90 2.28 -3.31
CA LYS A 68 4.21 1.96 -4.57
C LYS A 68 2.90 1.22 -4.27
N VAL A 69 1.81 1.71 -4.86
CA VAL A 69 0.50 1.06 -4.77
C VAL A 69 0.51 -0.31 -5.44
N ILE A 70 -0.02 -1.30 -4.73
CA ILE A 70 -0.17 -2.68 -5.21
C ILE A 70 -1.59 -2.85 -5.71
N THR A 71 -1.74 -3.03 -7.02
CA THR A 71 -3.04 -3.20 -7.67
C THR A 71 -3.31 -4.64 -8.12
N GLN A 72 -2.27 -5.49 -8.12
CA GLN A 72 -2.34 -6.88 -8.55
C GLN A 72 -2.19 -7.81 -7.35
N ALA A 73 -3.31 -8.16 -6.72
CA ALA A 73 -3.37 -9.16 -5.65
C ALA A 73 -4.74 -9.86 -5.67
N LYS A 74 -4.81 -11.06 -5.08
CA LYS A 74 -6.08 -11.66 -4.68
C LYS A 74 -6.23 -11.47 -3.18
N VAL A 75 -7.34 -10.85 -2.78
CA VAL A 75 -7.58 -10.52 -1.38
C VAL A 75 -8.86 -11.23 -0.92
N ARG A 76 -8.75 -11.94 0.20
CA ARG A 76 -9.89 -12.58 0.88
C ARG A 76 -9.89 -12.18 2.34
N VAL A 77 -11.06 -11.88 2.89
CA VAL A 77 -11.25 -11.64 4.32
C VAL A 77 -12.09 -12.76 4.92
N ALA A 78 -11.62 -13.32 6.02
CA ALA A 78 -12.42 -14.12 6.94
C ALA A 78 -12.82 -13.22 8.12
N VAL A 79 -14.12 -13.06 8.33
CA VAL A 79 -14.70 -12.22 9.38
C VAL A 79 -15.30 -13.11 10.44
N ILE A 80 -15.04 -12.80 11.71
CA ILE A 80 -15.77 -13.33 12.85
C ILE A 80 -16.63 -12.20 13.40
N SER A 81 -17.95 -12.34 13.33
CA SER A 81 -18.92 -11.38 13.87
C SER A 81 -19.03 -11.49 15.40
N PRO A 82 -19.68 -10.51 16.09
CA PRO A 82 -19.80 -10.52 17.55
C PRO A 82 -20.51 -11.76 18.11
N ASP A 83 -21.44 -12.36 17.34
CA ASP A 83 -22.12 -13.62 17.67
C ASP A 83 -21.30 -14.88 17.36
N GLY A 84 -20.05 -14.73 16.90
CA GLY A 84 -19.14 -15.82 16.59
C GLY A 84 -19.32 -16.45 15.20
N ARG A 85 -20.28 -15.98 14.38
CA ARG A 85 -20.42 -16.49 13.00
C ARG A 85 -19.21 -16.12 12.15
N LYS A 86 -18.83 -17.04 11.26
CA LYS A 86 -17.75 -16.86 10.30
C LYS A 86 -18.30 -16.51 8.92
N ILE A 87 -17.76 -15.47 8.30
CA ILE A 87 -18.14 -15.02 6.96
C ILE A 87 -16.86 -14.84 6.15
N GLU A 88 -16.79 -15.46 4.97
CA GLU A 88 -15.67 -15.25 4.05
C GLU A 88 -16.12 -14.42 2.84
N LYS A 89 -15.29 -13.45 2.44
CA LYS A 89 -15.53 -12.62 1.26
C LYS A 89 -14.24 -12.37 0.50
N ASP A 90 -14.31 -12.42 -0.83
CA ASP A 90 -13.25 -11.90 -1.68
C ASP A 90 -13.40 -10.37 -1.79
N LEU A 91 -12.29 -9.64 -1.76
CA LEU A 91 -12.25 -8.18 -1.91
C LEU A 91 -11.72 -7.86 -3.30
N PRO A 92 -12.59 -7.64 -4.31
CA PRO A 92 -12.14 -7.21 -5.63
C PRO A 92 -11.42 -5.87 -5.57
N GLY A 93 -10.37 -5.73 -6.38
CA GLY A 93 -9.65 -4.47 -6.55
C GLY A 93 -10.47 -3.48 -7.39
N MET A 94 -10.61 -2.24 -6.91
CA MET A 94 -11.35 -1.18 -7.56
C MET A 94 -10.58 0.14 -7.51
N LYS A 95 -10.58 0.87 -8.62
CA LYS A 95 -10.02 2.22 -8.72
C LYS A 95 -11.13 3.25 -8.47
N MET A 96 -10.93 4.13 -7.51
CA MET A 96 -11.83 5.25 -7.18
C MET A 96 -11.06 6.56 -7.28
N GLY A 97 -11.23 7.27 -8.40
CA GLY A 97 -10.42 8.46 -8.70
C GLY A 97 -8.94 8.10 -8.82
N GLU A 98 -8.11 8.70 -7.98
CA GLU A 98 -6.66 8.45 -7.92
C GLU A 98 -6.28 7.29 -6.99
N LEU A 99 -7.23 6.77 -6.20
CA LEU A 99 -6.98 5.70 -5.23
C LEU A 99 -7.34 4.33 -5.79
N PHE A 100 -6.63 3.31 -5.34
CA PHE A 100 -6.95 1.91 -5.58
C PHE A 100 -7.06 1.17 -4.25
N SER A 101 -8.15 0.45 -4.04
CA SER A 101 -8.33 -0.43 -2.88
C SER A 101 -8.98 -1.74 -3.27
N PHE A 102 -8.80 -2.75 -2.44
CA PHE A 102 -9.53 -4.01 -2.48
C PHE A 102 -10.70 -3.88 -1.52
N MET A 103 -11.94 -3.99 -2.02
CA MET A 103 -13.11 -3.62 -1.23
C MET A 103 -14.27 -4.58 -1.39
N ASN A 104 -15.10 -4.70 -0.35
CA ASN A 104 -16.40 -5.37 -0.41
C ASN A 104 -17.30 -4.81 0.68
N THR A 105 -18.60 -5.08 0.59
CA THR A 105 -19.54 -4.76 1.65
C THR A 105 -19.62 -5.88 2.68
N LEU A 106 -20.01 -5.55 3.91
CA LEU A 106 -20.30 -6.46 5.01
C LEU A 106 -21.41 -5.84 5.87
N ASP A 107 -22.41 -6.65 6.22
CA ASP A 107 -23.40 -6.24 7.22
C ASP A 107 -22.73 -6.18 8.61
N MET A 108 -22.66 -4.96 9.14
CA MET A 108 -22.09 -4.65 10.45
C MET A 108 -23.13 -4.04 11.40
N SER A 109 -24.41 -4.40 11.22
CA SER A 109 -25.53 -3.91 12.04
C SER A 109 -25.50 -4.39 13.49
N MET A 110 -24.80 -5.48 13.78
CA MET A 110 -24.67 -6.01 15.14
C MET A 110 -23.58 -5.25 15.90
N GLN A 111 -23.92 -4.73 17.08
CA GLN A 111 -22.93 -4.12 17.96
C GLN A 111 -21.96 -5.17 18.52
N GLY A 112 -20.73 -4.75 18.78
CA GLY A 112 -19.68 -5.56 19.37
C GLY A 112 -18.44 -5.70 18.49
N LYS A 113 -17.57 -6.61 18.89
CA LYS A 113 -16.26 -6.79 18.27
C LYS A 113 -16.32 -7.70 17.05
N TYR A 114 -15.89 -7.18 15.92
CA TYR A 114 -15.59 -7.93 14.70
C TYR A 114 -14.09 -8.19 14.62
N SER A 115 -13.72 -9.40 14.19
CA SER A 115 -12.34 -9.76 13.88
C SER A 115 -12.21 -10.05 12.39
N PHE A 116 -11.20 -9.51 11.75
CA PHE A 116 -10.95 -9.65 10.32
C PHE A 116 -9.59 -10.30 10.13
N ASN A 117 -9.54 -11.39 9.38
CA ASN A 117 -8.31 -12.03 8.98
C ASN A 117 -8.18 -11.95 7.46
N ILE A 118 -7.34 -11.03 6.99
CA ILE A 118 -7.24 -10.70 5.56
C ILE A 118 -6.05 -11.45 4.98
N THR A 119 -6.32 -12.39 4.10
CA THR A 119 -5.32 -13.08 3.30
C THR A 119 -5.09 -12.33 1.99
N VAL A 120 -3.83 -12.03 1.70
CA VAL A 120 -3.39 -11.35 0.49
C VAL A 120 -2.41 -12.26 -0.25
N ASP A 121 -2.83 -12.72 -1.43
CA ASP A 121 -1.95 -13.39 -2.38
C ASP A 121 -1.43 -12.33 -3.37
N VAL A 122 -0.17 -11.94 -3.20
CA VAL A 122 0.50 -10.91 -4.02
C VAL A 122 1.82 -11.48 -4.55
N GLU A 123 2.04 -11.34 -5.86
CA GLU A 123 3.16 -11.97 -6.56
C GLU A 123 3.23 -13.49 -6.31
N LYS A 124 4.18 -13.96 -5.50
CA LYS A 124 4.39 -15.36 -5.10
C LYS A 124 4.31 -15.54 -3.58
N LYS A 125 3.79 -14.56 -2.86
CA LYS A 125 3.67 -14.55 -1.40
C LYS A 125 2.20 -14.62 -1.00
N ARG A 126 1.95 -15.34 0.09
CA ARG A 126 0.67 -15.32 0.81
C ARG A 126 0.90 -14.66 2.16
N LEU A 127 0.26 -13.54 2.38
CA LEU A 127 0.39 -12.72 3.58
C LEU A 127 -0.93 -12.71 4.35
N ASN A 128 -0.86 -12.58 5.67
CA ASN A 128 -2.03 -12.56 6.51
C ASN A 128 -2.02 -11.33 7.42
N PHE A 129 -3.08 -10.53 7.36
CA PHE A 129 -3.24 -9.31 8.13
C PHE A 129 -4.45 -9.45 9.08
N PRO A 130 -4.22 -9.64 10.39
CA PRO A 130 -5.30 -9.64 11.36
C PRO A 130 -5.69 -8.20 11.70
N PHE A 131 -6.98 -7.88 11.75
CA PHE A 131 -7.51 -6.59 12.21
C PHE A 131 -8.72 -6.83 13.13
N SER A 132 -9.10 -5.81 13.91
CA SER A 132 -10.34 -5.86 14.68
C SER A 132 -11.01 -4.50 14.73
N TYR A 133 -12.32 -4.50 14.75
CA TYR A 133 -13.12 -3.27 14.85
C TYR A 133 -14.26 -3.50 15.84
N GLU A 134 -14.54 -2.51 16.69
CA GLU A 134 -15.66 -2.55 17.63
C GLU A 134 -16.75 -1.59 17.17
N VAL A 135 -17.90 -2.13 16.80
CA VAL A 135 -19.11 -1.34 16.52
C VAL A 135 -19.75 -1.02 17.86
N LYS A 136 -19.86 0.27 18.17
CA LYS A 136 -20.47 0.78 19.41
C LYS A 136 -21.92 1.18 19.20
#